data_AF-A0A938BPN9-F1
#
_entry.id   AF-A0A938BPN9-F1
#
_cell.length_a   1.000
_cell.length_b   1.000
_cell.length_c   1.000
_cell.angle_alpha   90.00
_cell.angle_beta   90.00
_cell.angle_gamma   90.00
#
_symmetry.space_group_name_H-M   'P 1'
#
loop_
_entity.id
_entity.type
_entity.pdbx_description
1 polymer ?
#
loop_
_entity_poly.entity_id
_entity_poly.type
_entity_poly.pdbx_seq_one_letter_code
_entity_poly.pdbx_strand_id
1 'polypeptide(L)' 'MPIINFGKKEILCKLVYYGPGFGGKTTNLEWLHHALDPDMRGDLLNLATETERTI' A
#
# COMPACT_ATOMS: atom_id res chain seq x y z
N MET A 1 4.86 -6.74 -12.29
CA MET A 1 5.17 -8.18 -12.35
C MET A 1 5.41 -8.67 -10.94
N PRO A 2 4.85 -9.83 -10.54
CA PRO A 2 5.12 -10.40 -9.22
C PRO A 2 6.56 -10.92 -9.14
N ILE A 3 7.15 -10.85 -7.94
CA ILE A 3 8.46 -11.44 -7.64
C ILE A 3 8.22 -12.74 -6.90
N ILE A 4 8.76 -13.85 -7.40
CA ILE A 4 8.58 -15.18 -6.79
C ILE A 4 9.82 -15.49 -5.95
N ASN A 5 9.62 -15.71 -4.65
CA ASN A 5 10.66 -16.18 -3.74
C ASN A 5 10.49 -17.68 -3.47
N PHE A 6 11.27 -18.50 -4.17
CA PHE A 6 11.21 -19.96 -4.02
C PHE A 6 11.74 -20.46 -2.68
N GLY A 7 12.72 -19.79 -2.08
CA GLY A 7 13.28 -20.18 -0.78
C GLY A 7 12.28 -20.03 0.36
N LYS A 8 11.44 -18.98 0.30
CA LYS A 8 10.36 -18.73 1.26
C LYS A 8 9.00 -19.30 0.84
N LYS A 9 8.88 -19.79 -0.40
CA LYS A 9 7.59 -20.19 -1.04
C LYS A 9 6.56 -19.05 -1.04
N GLU A 10 7.00 -17.83 -1.32
CA GLU A 10 6.18 -16.62 -1.32
C GLU A 10 6.10 -15.99 -2.72
N ILE A 11 4.98 -15.32 -3.00
CA ILE A 11 4.80 -14.51 -4.20
C ILE A 11 4.55 -13.08 -3.74
N LEU A 12 5.47 -12.17 -4.07
CA LEU A 12 5.34 -10.76 -3.76
C LEU A 12 4.63 -10.04 -4.91
N CYS A 13 3.49 -9.45 -4.59
CA CYS A 13 2.67 -8.67 -5.52
C CYS A 13 2.72 -7.19 -5.16
N LYS A 14 2.90 -6.32 -6.16
CA LYS A 14 2.78 -4.86 -6.00
C LYS A 14 1.39 -4.42 -6.49
N LEU A 15 0.58 -3.92 -5.57
CA LEU A 15 -0.70 -3.28 -5.86
C LEU A 15 -0.49 -1.76 -5.93
N VAL A 16 -1.06 -1.13 -6.95
CA VAL A 16 -0.97 0.32 -7.15
C VAL A 16 -2.38 0.89 -7.19
N TYR A 17 -2.71 1.72 -6.21
CA TYR A 17 -3.94 2.52 -6.24
C TYR A 17 -3.69 3.73 -7.14
N TYR A 18 -4.37 3.76 -8.29
CA TYR A 18 -4.29 4.87 -9.23
C TYR A 18 -5.63 5.60 -9.31
N GLY A 19 -5.58 6.92 -9.53
CA GLY A 19 -6.78 7.75 -9.62
C GLY A 19 -6.51 9.22 -9.29
N PRO A 20 -7.49 10.11 -9.52
CA PRO A 20 -7.35 11.54 -9.26
C PRO A 20 -7.11 11.86 -7.78
N GLY A 21 -6.63 13.08 -7.50
CA GLY A 21 -6.53 13.61 -6.14
C GLY A 21 -7.85 13.47 -5.39
N PHE A 22 -7.80 13.25 -4.08
CA PHE A 22 -8.98 13.03 -3.21
C PHE A 22 -9.87 11.82 -3.57
N GLY A 23 -9.47 10.96 -4.51
CA GLY A 23 -10.21 9.74 -4.88
C GLY A 23 -10.16 8.58 -3.87
N GLY A 24 -9.89 8.85 -2.59
CA GLY A 24 -9.94 7.84 -1.52
C GLY A 24 -8.81 6.81 -1.49
N LYS A 25 -7.75 6.98 -2.30
CA LYS A 25 -6.62 6.03 -2.38
C LYS A 25 -5.95 5.78 -1.03
N THR A 26 -5.63 6.87 -0.31
CA THR A 26 -5.00 6.82 1.01
C THR A 26 -5.93 6.16 2.03
N THR A 27 -7.21 6.59 2.07
CA THR A 27 -8.23 6.02 2.95
C THR A 27 -8.42 4.52 2.74
N ASN A 28 -8.33 4.05 1.49
CA ASN A 28 -8.46 2.62 1.22
C ASN A 28 -7.26 1.81 1.78
N LEU A 29 -6.03 2.34 1.68
CA LEU A 29 -4.85 1.68 2.24
C LEU A 29 -4.89 1.67 3.78
N GLU A 30 -5.34 2.76 4.39
CA GLU A 30 -5.54 2.85 5.85
C GLU A 30 -6.59 1.85 6.32
N TRP A 31 -7.75 1.81 5.67
CA TRP A 31 -8.81 0.86 6.01
C TRP A 31 -8.36 -0.60 5.84
N LEU A 32 -7.68 -0.91 4.73
CA LEU A 32 -7.14 -2.24 4.49
C LEU A 32 -6.12 -2.62 5.57
N HIS A 33 -5.19 -1.71 5.90
CA HIS A 33 -4.24 -1.96 6.99
C HIS A 33 -4.99 -2.29 8.26
N HIS A 34 -5.92 -1.43 8.70
CA HIS A 34 -6.71 -1.65 9.92
C HIS A 34 -7.49 -2.97 9.93
N ALA A 35 -8.06 -3.39 8.81
CA ALA A 35 -8.88 -4.60 8.71
C ALA A 35 -8.09 -5.91 8.69
N LEU A 36 -6.79 -5.87 8.37
CA LEU A 36 -5.94 -7.06 8.34
C LEU A 36 -5.49 -7.47 9.75
N ASP A 37 -5.23 -8.76 9.94
CA ASP A 37 -4.64 -9.27 11.19
C ASP A 37 -3.30 -8.57 11.48
N PRO A 38 -3.12 -7.96 12.68
CA PRO A 38 -1.87 -7.32 13.07
C PRO A 38 -0.64 -8.22 12.95
N ASP A 39 -0.79 -9.55 13.17
CA ASP A 39 0.34 -10.49 13.11
C ASP A 39 0.73 -10.85 11.67
N MET A 40 -0.13 -10.55 10.70
CA MET A 40 0.09 -10.85 9.27
C MET A 40 0.44 -9.62 8.44
N ARG A 41 0.53 -8.42 9.03
CA ARG A 41 0.81 -7.17 8.32
C ARG A 41 2.04 -6.46 8.90
N GLY A 42 2.80 -5.82 8.02
CA GLY A 42 3.87 -4.89 8.42
C GLY A 42 3.33 -3.50 8.75
N ASP A 43 4.25 -2.61 9.13
CA ASP A 43 3.90 -1.20 9.37
C ASP A 43 3.46 -0.49 8.08
N LEU A 44 2.42 0.34 8.20
CA LEU A 44 2.00 1.21 7.11
C LEU A 44 2.91 2.44 7.08
N LEU A 45 3.84 2.48 6.13
CA LEU A 45 4.68 3.65 5.90
C LEU A 45 3.99 4.61 4.93
N ASN A 46 3.69 5.82 5.39
CA ASN A 46 3.21 6.91 4.53
C ASN A 46 4.35 7.90 4.28
N LEU A 47 4.88 7.93 3.06
CA LEU A 47 5.75 9.01 2.61
C LEU A 47 4.88 10.18 2.15
N ALA A 48 4.46 11.02 3.08
CA ALA A 48 3.89 12.31 2.75
C ALA A 48 5.01 13.24 2.24
N THR A 49 5.24 13.25 0.93
CA THR A 49 6.03 14.32 0.31
C THR A 49 5.26 15.62 0.45
N GLU A 50 5.84 16.62 1.13
CA GLU A 50 5.23 17.95 1.36
C GLU A 50 4.88 18.72 0.05
N THR A 51 5.33 18.23 -1.10
CA THR A 51 5.39 18.98 -2.37
C THR A 51 4.28 18.68 -3.37
N GLU A 52 3.12 18.17 -2.94
CA GLU A 52 1.97 17.99 -3.84
C GLU A 52 0.77 18.88 -3.45
N ARG A 53 1.06 20.16 -3.17
CA ARG A 53 0.11 21.24 -3.44
C ARG A 53 0.39 21.78 -4.84
N THR A 54 -0.04 21.05 -5.87
CA THR A 54 -0.18 21.65 -7.20
C THR A 54 -1.56 22.28 -7.26
N ILE A 55 -1.56 23.61 -7.23
CA ILE A 55 -2.67 24.49 -7.61
C ILE A 55 -3.11 24.24 -9.05
#